data_AF-A0A5J4P6K8-F1
#
_entry.id   AF-A0A5J4P6K8-F1
#
_cell.length_a   1.000
_cell.length_b   1.000
_cell.length_c   1.000
_cell.angle_alpha   90.00
_cell.angle_beta   90.00
_cell.angle_gamma   90.00
#
_symmetry.space_group_name_H-M   'P 1'
#
loop_
_entity.id
_entity.type
_entity.pdbx_description
1 polymer ?
#
loop_
_entity_poly.entity_id
_entity_poly.type
_entity_poly.pdbx_seq_one_letter_code
_entity_poly.pdbx_strand_id
1 'polypeptide(L)'
;GETRYWVRKIHPIEKKNVGMLNDLKAEIPQFLHFLLERKLSTKHESRMWFRHDLLVTDALRRIIMHNRGKVEIEMLHIISEIMQIKELKEYQFSIKDMLDMLKRLSIQTEASQLRKILQDNWKLEPHPPTYYTAYLFGYNDEILSSPKTARLYRMTQKQVEEIMSEC
;
A
#
# COMPACT_ATOMS: atom_id res chain seq x y z
N GLY A 1 -5.47 -2.28 -9.14
CA GLY A 1 -6.36 -2.13 -7.97
C GLY A 1 -7.67 -1.53 -8.41
N GLU A 2 -8.72 -1.67 -7.59
CA GLU A 2 -10.02 -1.04 -7.83
C GLU A 2 -9.92 0.48 -7.56
N THR A 3 -10.10 1.30 -8.60
CA THR A 3 -9.77 2.75 -8.60
C THR A 3 -11.00 3.67 -8.63
N ARG A 4 -12.21 3.11 -8.48
CA ARG A 4 -13.49 3.81 -8.72
C ARG A 4 -14.08 4.52 -7.50
N TYR A 5 -13.46 4.46 -6.32
CA TYR A 5 -14.03 5.01 -5.09
C TYR A 5 -13.49 6.40 -4.77
N TRP A 6 -14.39 7.30 -4.35
CA TRP A 6 -14.04 8.58 -3.75
C TRP A 6 -14.39 8.55 -2.26
N VAL A 7 -13.39 8.41 -1.40
CA VAL A 7 -13.58 8.26 0.05
C VAL A 7 -13.33 9.61 0.73
N ARG A 8 -14.36 10.13 1.43
CA ARG A 8 -14.30 11.40 2.17
C ARG A 8 -14.60 11.16 3.65
N LYS A 9 -13.71 11.61 4.53
CA LYS A 9 -13.98 11.67 5.97
C LYS A 9 -14.81 12.92 6.25
N ILE A 10 -16.03 12.75 6.73
CA ILE A 10 -16.91 13.85 7.15
C ILE A 10 -16.69 14.08 8.64
N HIS A 11 -16.36 15.31 9.02
CA HIS A 11 -16.23 15.66 10.42
C HIS A 11 -17.62 15.85 11.05
N PRO A 12 -17.82 15.45 12.31
CA PRO A 12 -19.06 15.73 13.02
C PRO A 12 -19.33 17.23 13.07
N ILE A 13 -20.61 17.60 13.06
CA ILE A 13 -21.01 18.99 13.24
C ILE A 13 -20.81 19.36 14.71
N GLU A 14 -19.94 20.33 15.00
CA GLU A 14 -19.57 20.70 16.38
C GLU A 14 -20.72 21.34 17.16
N LYS A 15 -21.58 22.12 16.47
CA LYS A 15 -22.72 22.81 17.07
C LYS A 15 -24.03 22.18 16.63
N LYS A 16 -24.80 21.72 17.61
CA LYS A 16 -26.13 21.14 17.37
C LYS A 16 -27.12 22.27 17.05
N ASN A 17 -27.65 22.28 15.83
CA ASN A 17 -28.76 23.16 15.43
C ASN A 17 -30.05 22.33 15.36
N VAL A 18 -31.02 22.69 16.20
CA VAL A 18 -32.33 22.01 16.28
C VAL A 18 -33.16 22.24 15.01
N GLY A 19 -32.99 23.38 14.35
CA GLY A 19 -33.67 23.77 13.11
C GLY A 19 -32.99 23.31 11.82
N MET A 20 -31.84 22.62 11.90
CA MET A 20 -30.95 22.34 10.76
C MET A 20 -31.67 21.74 9.54
N LEU A 21 -32.62 20.83 9.75
CA LEU A 21 -33.37 20.22 8.64
C LEU A 21 -34.24 21.23 7.89
N ASN A 22 -34.85 22.18 8.61
CA ASN A 22 -35.68 23.22 8.00
C ASN A 22 -34.80 24.24 7.26
N ASP A 23 -33.67 24.62 7.85
CA ASP A 23 -32.71 25.52 7.22
C ASP A 23 -32.17 24.92 5.91
N LEU A 24 -31.75 23.64 5.93
CA LEU A 24 -31.28 22.92 4.73
C LEU A 24 -32.36 22.83 3.64
N LYS A 25 -33.64 22.66 4.02
CA LYS A 25 -34.75 22.65 3.06
C LYS A 25 -34.97 24.03 2.43
N ALA A 26 -34.88 25.09 3.24
CA ALA A 26 -35.02 26.45 2.78
C ALA A 26 -33.89 26.85 1.80
N GLU A 27 -32.70 26.25 1.95
CA GLU A 27 -31.56 26.50 1.06
C GLU A 27 -31.61 25.77 -0.29
N ILE A 28 -32.50 24.80 -0.49
CA ILE A 28 -32.58 23.99 -1.73
C ILE A 28 -32.62 24.85 -3.00
N PRO A 29 -33.44 25.92 -3.11
CA PRO A 29 -33.50 26.75 -4.32
C PRO A 29 -32.16 27.42 -4.64
N GLN A 30 -31.51 28.01 -3.63
CA GLN A 30 -30.20 28.64 -3.76
C GLN A 30 -29.12 27.62 -4.12
N PHE A 31 -29.16 26.44 -3.50
CA PHE A 31 -28.22 25.36 -3.80
C PHE A 31 -28.37 24.87 -5.25
N LEU A 32 -29.60 24.73 -5.75
CA LEU A 32 -29.86 24.39 -7.15
C LEU A 32 -29.32 25.45 -8.12
N HIS A 33 -29.58 26.73 -7.85
CA HIS A 33 -29.05 27.84 -8.65
C HIS A 33 -27.51 27.79 -8.70
N PHE A 34 -26.85 27.59 -7.55
CA PHE A 34 -25.41 27.40 -7.49
C PHE A 34 -24.94 26.19 -8.32
N LEU A 35 -25.61 25.04 -8.24
CA LEU A 35 -25.22 23.85 -8.99
C LEU A 35 -25.29 24.03 -10.52
N LEU A 36 -26.22 24.86 -11.01
CA LEU A 36 -26.42 25.15 -12.43
C LEU A 36 -25.41 26.18 -12.96
N GLU A 37 -25.04 27.17 -12.15
CA GLU A 37 -24.19 28.28 -12.59
C GLU A 37 -22.72 28.12 -12.19
N ARG A 38 -22.39 27.17 -11.31
CA ARG A 38 -21.02 26.97 -10.86
C ARG A 38 -20.09 26.63 -12.02
N LYS A 39 -18.88 27.19 -11.94
CA LYS A 39 -17.76 26.75 -12.76
C LYS A 39 -17.16 25.48 -12.16
N LEU A 40 -17.14 24.40 -12.93
CA LEU A 40 -16.50 23.15 -12.51
C LEU A 40 -14.98 23.34 -12.38
N SER A 41 -14.41 22.81 -11.30
CA SER A 41 -12.97 22.89 -11.02
C SER A 41 -12.15 21.89 -11.84
N THR A 42 -12.79 20.87 -12.40
CA THR A 42 -12.16 19.82 -13.22
C THR A 42 -12.86 19.69 -14.56
N LYS A 43 -12.15 19.15 -15.54
CA LYS A 43 -12.69 18.84 -16.87
C LYS A 43 -12.95 17.33 -16.96
N HIS A 44 -13.84 16.95 -17.87
CA HIS A 44 -14.09 15.54 -18.18
C HIS A 44 -12.89 14.96 -18.96
N GLU A 45 -12.18 14.02 -18.36
CA GLU A 45 -10.94 13.47 -18.96
C GLU A 45 -11.08 12.05 -19.50
N SER A 46 -12.01 11.24 -18.99
CA SER A 46 -12.17 9.84 -19.42
C SER A 46 -13.62 9.38 -19.23
N ARG A 47 -13.88 8.08 -19.39
CA ARG A 47 -15.16 7.46 -18.98
C ARG A 47 -15.51 7.78 -17.51
N MET A 48 -14.51 8.00 -16.67
CA MET A 48 -14.66 8.64 -15.36
C MET A 48 -14.37 10.14 -15.49
N TRP A 49 -15.25 10.98 -14.92
CA TRP A 49 -15.09 12.44 -14.96
C TRP A 49 -13.77 12.90 -14.35
N PHE A 50 -13.35 12.28 -13.24
CA PHE A 50 -12.13 12.60 -12.52
C PHE A 50 -10.99 11.66 -12.89
N ARG A 51 -9.78 12.21 -13.00
CA ARG A 51 -8.55 11.42 -13.04
C ARG A 51 -8.35 10.67 -11.71
N HIS A 52 -7.63 9.56 -11.77
CA HIS A 52 -7.43 8.72 -10.60
C HIS A 52 -6.64 9.42 -9.48
N ASP A 53 -5.58 10.16 -9.82
CA ASP A 53 -4.77 10.93 -8.88
C ASP A 53 -5.57 11.97 -8.09
N LEU A 54 -6.67 12.49 -8.65
CA LEU A 54 -7.59 13.39 -7.94
C LEU A 54 -8.50 12.69 -6.93
N LEU A 55 -8.67 11.37 -7.05
CA LEU A 55 -9.54 10.55 -6.19
C LEU A 55 -8.78 9.88 -5.05
N VAL A 56 -7.44 9.84 -5.11
CA VAL A 56 -6.58 9.28 -4.07
C VAL A 56 -6.57 10.21 -2.85
N THR A 57 -7.45 9.91 -1.88
CA THR A 57 -7.49 10.59 -0.58
C THR A 57 -6.75 9.77 0.47
N ASP A 58 -6.29 10.42 1.56
CA ASP A 58 -5.68 9.69 2.69
C ASP A 58 -6.62 8.66 3.33
N ALA A 59 -7.93 8.90 3.24
CA ALA A 59 -8.92 7.94 3.70
C ALA A 59 -8.98 6.71 2.79
N LEU A 60 -8.89 6.91 1.47
CA LEU A 60 -8.81 5.81 0.51
C LEU A 60 -7.51 5.02 0.70
N ARG A 61 -6.37 5.70 0.87
CA ARG A 61 -5.08 5.09 1.23
C ARG A 61 -5.20 4.17 2.43
N ARG A 62 -5.70 4.69 3.57
CA ARG A 62 -5.93 3.88 4.78
C ARG A 62 -6.83 2.67 4.56
N ILE A 63 -7.86 2.75 3.72
CA ILE A 63 -8.72 1.60 3.40
C ILE A 63 -7.96 0.59 2.55
N ILE A 64 -7.16 1.05 1.58
CA ILE A 64 -6.27 0.18 0.80
C ILE A 64 -5.26 -0.51 1.72
N MET A 65 -4.64 0.21 2.67
CA MET A 65 -3.77 -0.40 3.70
C MET A 65 -4.51 -1.45 4.52
N HIS A 66 -5.71 -1.11 5.00
CA HIS A 66 -6.47 -2.03 5.85
C HIS A 66 -6.90 -3.29 5.08
N ASN A 67 -7.18 -3.15 3.78
CA ASN A 67 -7.52 -4.28 2.92
C ASN A 67 -6.28 -5.04 2.40
N ARG A 68 -5.07 -4.47 2.49
CA ARG A 68 -3.84 -5.23 2.22
C ARG A 68 -3.66 -6.29 3.31
N GLY A 69 -3.29 -7.50 2.90
CA GLY A 69 -3.14 -8.61 3.82
C GLY A 69 -2.02 -8.33 4.82
N LYS A 70 -2.21 -8.71 6.10
CA LYS A 70 -1.21 -8.58 7.17
C LYS A 70 0.19 -9.04 6.74
N VAL A 71 0.27 -10.13 5.97
CA VAL A 71 1.53 -10.67 5.42
C VAL A 71 2.27 -9.65 4.55
N GLU A 72 1.56 -8.94 3.67
CA GLU A 72 2.16 -7.98 2.73
C GLU A 72 2.76 -6.76 3.46
N ILE A 73 2.06 -6.25 4.48
CA ILE A 73 2.53 -5.14 5.31
C ILE A 73 3.82 -5.53 6.05
N GLU A 74 3.82 -6.72 6.67
CA GLU A 74 4.96 -7.20 7.45
C GLU A 74 6.17 -7.50 6.56
N MET A 75 5.95 -7.97 5.33
CA MET A 75 7.03 -8.10 4.34
C MET A 75 7.68 -6.75 4.02
N LEU A 76 6.89 -5.68 3.83
CA LEU A 76 7.44 -4.35 3.56
C LEU A 76 8.24 -3.80 4.74
N HIS A 77 7.77 -4.02 5.97
CA HIS A 77 8.50 -3.64 7.18
C HIS A 77 9.84 -4.37 7.30
N ILE A 78 9.85 -5.70 7.16
CA ILE A 78 11.09 -6.50 7.19
C ILE A 78 12.11 -5.98 6.16
N ILE A 79 11.66 -5.78 4.92
CA ILE A 79 12.53 -5.31 3.83
C ILE A 79 13.08 -3.91 4.16
N SER A 80 12.21 -2.99 4.56
CA SER A 80 12.61 -1.62 4.92
C SER A 80 13.61 -1.60 6.07
N GLU A 81 13.39 -2.37 7.12
CA GLU A 81 14.27 -2.45 8.29
C GLU A 81 15.65 -3.01 7.92
N ILE A 82 15.71 -4.09 7.14
CA ILE A 82 16.98 -4.65 6.65
C ILE A 82 17.74 -3.62 5.82
N MET A 83 17.06 -2.94 4.89
CA MET A 83 17.69 -1.94 4.03
C MET A 83 18.24 -0.76 4.82
N GLN A 84 17.53 -0.33 5.88
CA GLN A 84 18.01 0.72 6.77
C GLN A 84 19.21 0.29 7.61
N ILE A 85 19.13 -0.86 8.30
CA ILE A 85 20.20 -1.36 9.18
C ILE A 85 21.48 -1.66 8.40
N LYS A 86 21.35 -2.14 7.16
CA LYS A 86 22.49 -2.51 6.30
C LYS A 86 22.87 -1.44 5.29
N GLU A 87 22.23 -0.27 5.34
CA GLU A 87 22.44 0.85 4.41
C GLU A 87 22.38 0.41 2.92
N LEU A 88 21.45 -0.50 2.60
CA LEU A 88 21.32 -1.08 1.28
C LEU A 88 20.41 -0.25 0.39
N LYS A 89 20.88 0.07 -0.81
CA LYS A 89 20.04 0.69 -1.87
C LYS A 89 19.13 -0.32 -2.57
N GLU A 90 19.55 -1.59 -2.59
CA GLU A 90 18.81 -2.71 -3.16
C GLU A 90 18.88 -3.92 -2.24
N TYR A 91 17.77 -4.62 -2.07
CA TYR A 91 17.69 -5.86 -1.33
C TYR A 91 17.27 -7.02 -2.24
N GLN A 92 17.97 -8.14 -2.11
CA GLN A 92 17.69 -9.38 -2.85
C GLN A 92 17.33 -10.49 -1.87
N PHE A 93 16.24 -11.20 -2.15
CA PHE A 93 15.77 -12.28 -1.30
C PHE A 93 15.06 -13.36 -2.12
N SER A 94 15.07 -14.59 -1.60
CA SER A 94 14.22 -15.65 -2.13
C SER A 94 12.90 -15.73 -1.36
N ILE A 95 11.90 -16.41 -1.94
CA ILE A 95 10.64 -16.72 -1.22
C ILE A 95 10.94 -17.45 0.09
N LYS A 96 11.92 -18.36 0.09
CA LYS A 96 12.28 -19.13 1.28
C LYS A 96 12.78 -18.21 2.39
N ASP A 97 13.67 -17.28 2.07
CA ASP A 97 14.21 -16.35 3.06
C ASP A 97 13.07 -15.51 3.67
N MET A 98 12.13 -15.04 2.83
CA MET A 98 10.97 -14.29 3.32
C MET A 98 10.02 -15.12 4.20
N LEU A 99 9.77 -16.39 3.86
CA LEU A 99 9.01 -17.30 4.71
C LEU A 99 9.70 -17.51 6.06
N ASP A 100 11.02 -17.69 6.06
CA ASP A 100 11.80 -17.89 7.28
C ASP A 100 11.78 -16.64 8.17
N MET A 101 11.83 -15.43 7.57
CA MET A 101 11.71 -14.16 8.30
C MET A 101 10.30 -13.96 8.89
N LEU A 102 9.24 -14.19 8.12
CA LEU A 102 7.86 -14.07 8.59
C LEU A 102 7.55 -15.09 9.70
N LYS A 103 8.09 -16.30 9.60
CA LYS A 103 7.95 -17.34 10.63
C LYS A 103 8.57 -16.90 11.96
N ARG A 104 9.68 -16.15 11.96
CA ARG A 104 10.29 -15.61 13.19
C ARG A 104 9.40 -14.57 13.86
N LEU A 105 8.65 -13.80 13.08
CA LEU A 105 7.62 -12.88 13.58
C LEU A 105 6.30 -13.58 13.96
N SER A 106 6.29 -14.91 14.03
CA SER A 106 5.08 -15.72 14.28
C SER A 106 3.96 -15.53 13.26
N ILE A 107 4.30 -15.12 12.02
CA ILE A 107 3.37 -14.98 10.91
C ILE A 107 3.48 -16.24 10.05
N GLN A 108 2.44 -17.08 10.09
CA GLN A 108 2.35 -18.25 9.22
C GLN A 108 1.73 -17.87 7.88
N THR A 109 2.38 -18.28 6.80
CA THR A 109 1.94 -18.05 5.43
C THR A 109 2.57 -19.07 4.50
N GLU A 110 2.03 -19.19 3.29
CA GLU A 110 2.45 -20.16 2.29
C GLU A 110 3.25 -19.49 1.16
N ALA A 111 4.11 -20.28 0.52
CA ALA A 111 4.84 -19.82 -0.67
C ALA A 111 3.92 -19.33 -1.80
N SER A 112 2.71 -19.89 -1.91
CA SER A 112 1.66 -19.49 -2.85
C SER A 112 1.21 -18.03 -2.61
N GLN A 113 0.96 -17.68 -1.35
CA GLN A 113 0.55 -16.34 -0.95
C GLN A 113 1.67 -15.31 -1.18
N LEU A 114 2.93 -15.66 -0.86
CA LEU A 114 4.07 -14.78 -1.14
C LEU A 114 4.25 -14.55 -2.63
N ARG A 115 4.13 -15.59 -3.47
CA ARG A 115 4.20 -15.42 -4.93
C ARG A 115 3.13 -14.47 -5.44
N LYS A 116 1.90 -14.59 -4.94
CA LYS A 116 0.80 -13.68 -5.29
C LYS A 116 1.15 -12.24 -4.93
N ILE A 117 1.66 -11.99 -3.72
CA ILE A 117 2.08 -10.65 -3.30
C ILE A 117 3.20 -10.12 -4.21
N LEU A 118 4.27 -10.89 -4.40
CA LEU A 118 5.45 -10.45 -5.15
C LEU A 118 5.16 -10.24 -6.64
N GLN A 119 4.43 -11.17 -7.28
CA GLN A 119 4.21 -11.17 -8.74
C GLN A 119 2.94 -10.41 -9.12
N ASP A 120 1.84 -10.57 -8.38
CA ASP A 120 0.57 -9.96 -8.75
C ASP A 120 0.41 -8.57 -8.15
N ASN A 121 0.78 -8.36 -6.88
CA ASN A 121 0.62 -7.06 -6.22
C ASN A 121 1.81 -6.15 -6.54
N TRP A 122 3.05 -6.62 -6.33
CA TRP A 122 4.26 -5.80 -6.49
C TRP A 122 4.86 -5.85 -7.90
N LYS A 123 4.30 -6.69 -8.79
CA LYS A 123 4.74 -6.81 -10.19
C LYS A 123 6.23 -7.12 -10.35
N LEU A 124 6.80 -7.86 -9.40
CA LEU A 124 8.20 -8.28 -9.44
C LEU A 124 8.35 -9.59 -10.22
N GLU A 125 9.31 -9.60 -11.13
CA GLU A 125 9.71 -10.82 -11.82
C GLU A 125 10.90 -11.47 -11.10
N PRO A 126 10.86 -12.80 -10.88
CA PRO A 126 11.99 -13.51 -10.32
C PRO A 126 13.15 -13.52 -11.33
N HIS A 127 14.35 -13.21 -10.85
CA HIS A 127 15.56 -13.37 -11.65
C HIS A 127 15.83 -14.85 -11.93
N PRO A 128 16.57 -15.17 -13.01
CA PRO A 128 17.06 -16.52 -13.27
C PRO A 128 17.78 -17.08 -12.03
N PRO A 129 17.70 -18.41 -11.78
CA PRO A 129 18.38 -19.03 -10.65
C PRO A 129 19.86 -18.63 -10.61
N THR A 130 20.29 -17.97 -9.54
CA THR A 130 21.64 -17.39 -9.43
C THR A 130 22.23 -17.72 -8.06
N TYR A 131 23.56 -17.78 -7.99
CA TYR A 131 24.29 -17.92 -6.73
C TYR A 131 24.24 -16.61 -5.95
N TYR A 132 23.84 -16.65 -4.68
CA TYR A 132 23.82 -15.48 -3.81
C TYR A 132 24.17 -15.84 -2.37
N THR A 133 24.58 -14.83 -1.62
CA THR A 133 24.83 -14.93 -0.18
C THR A 133 23.51 -14.68 0.55
N ALA A 134 22.92 -15.74 1.12
CA ALA A 134 21.73 -15.63 1.93
C ALA A 134 22.10 -15.25 3.37
N TYR A 135 21.43 -14.23 3.92
CA TYR A 135 21.55 -13.81 5.31
C TYR A 135 20.41 -14.41 6.13
N LEU A 136 20.74 -15.03 7.26
CA LEU A 136 19.79 -15.65 8.18
C LEU A 136 20.06 -15.16 9.60
N PHE A 137 19.00 -14.88 10.35
CA PHE A 137 19.13 -14.60 11.79
C PHE A 137 19.50 -15.89 12.54
N GLY A 138 20.51 -15.83 13.39
CA GLY A 138 20.92 -16.90 14.31
C GLY A 138 19.99 -16.97 15.52
N TYR A 139 20.38 -17.75 16.53
CA TYR A 139 19.66 -17.84 17.81
C TYR A 139 20.00 -16.69 18.78
N ASN A 140 21.10 -15.97 18.55
CA ASN A 140 21.61 -14.91 19.43
C ASN A 140 21.76 -13.55 18.69
N ASP A 141 20.82 -13.19 17.82
CA ASP A 141 20.87 -11.98 16.96
C ASP A 141 22.08 -11.85 16.02
N GLU A 142 22.89 -12.90 15.89
CA GLU A 142 23.94 -12.97 14.88
C GLU A 142 23.35 -13.13 13.48
N ILE A 143 23.93 -12.46 12.48
CA ILE A 143 23.55 -12.64 11.08
C ILE A 143 24.52 -13.64 10.45
N LEU A 144 24.04 -14.87 10.23
CA LEU A 144 24.79 -15.92 9.56
C LEU A 144 24.66 -15.74 8.03
N SER A 145 25.75 -15.98 7.30
CA SER A 145 25.75 -15.93 5.84
C SER A 145 26.09 -17.31 5.24
N SER A 146 25.36 -17.71 4.21
CA SER A 146 25.61 -18.98 3.51
C SER A 146 25.40 -18.84 2.00
N PRO A 147 26.23 -19.47 1.15
CA PRO A 147 26.02 -19.49 -0.28
C PRO A 147 24.82 -20.38 -0.63
N LYS A 148 23.89 -19.86 -1.42
CA LYS A 148 22.71 -20.59 -1.90
C LYS A 148 22.46 -20.33 -3.38
N THR A 149 21.71 -21.22 -4.02
CA THR A 149 21.15 -21.01 -5.35
C THR A 149 19.64 -20.88 -5.23
N ALA A 150 19.09 -19.75 -5.67
CA ALA A 150 17.65 -19.53 -5.66
C ALA A 150 17.21 -18.59 -6.80
N ARG A 151 15.90 -18.55 -7.06
CA ARG A 151 15.28 -17.47 -7.82
C ARG A 151 15.08 -16.29 -6.88
N LEU A 152 15.67 -15.16 -7.24
CA LEU A 152 15.71 -13.98 -6.39
C LEU A 152 14.72 -12.94 -6.86
N TYR A 153 14.08 -12.30 -5.89
CA TYR A 153 13.36 -11.06 -6.06
C TYR A 153 14.29 -9.93 -5.64
N ARG A 154 14.21 -8.82 -6.36
CA ARG A 154 14.99 -7.63 -6.08
C ARG A 154 14.05 -6.45 -5.87
N MET A 155 14.30 -5.67 -4.83
CA MET A 155 13.58 -4.43 -4.56
C MET A 155 14.58 -3.32 -4.26
N THR A 156 14.34 -2.15 -4.86
CA THR A 156 15.07 -0.93 -4.53
C THR A 156 14.38 -0.18 -3.39
N GLN A 157 15.12 0.65 -2.66
CA GLN A 157 14.56 1.46 -1.57
C GLN A 157 13.39 2.31 -2.08
N LYS A 158 13.55 2.90 -3.27
CA LYS A 158 12.52 3.70 -3.93
C LYS A 158 11.25 2.89 -4.21
N GLN A 159 11.37 1.64 -4.66
CA GLN A 159 10.20 0.77 -4.88
C GLN A 159 9.48 0.43 -3.56
N VAL A 160 10.23 0.20 -2.48
CA VAL A 160 9.64 -0.05 -1.16
C VAL A 160 8.89 1.19 -0.68
N GLU A 161 9.48 2.38 -0.79
CA GLU A 161 8.85 3.66 -0.44
C GLU A 161 7.62 3.96 -1.32
N GLU A 162 7.66 3.68 -2.62
CA GLU A 162 6.51 3.81 -3.52
C GLU A 162 5.37 2.87 -3.09
N ILE A 163 5.67 1.58 -2.86
CA ILE A 163 4.66 0.60 -2.43
C ILE A 163 4.09 0.95 -1.04
N MET A 164 4.91 1.55 -0.17
CA MET A 164 4.55 2.04 1.18
C MET A 164 3.88 3.42 1.19
N SER A 165 3.91 4.18 0.10
CA SER A 165 3.22 5.48 -0.03
C SER A 165 1.96 5.40 -0.91
N GLU A 166 1.87 4.35 -1.72
CA GLU A 166 0.62 3.85 -2.28
C GLU A 166 -0.20 3.03 -1.26
N CYS A 167 0.43 2.63 -0.14
CA CYS A 167 -0.25 2.32 1.11
C CYS A 167 -0.84 3.61 1.69
#